data_AF-A0A9D8D353-F1
#
_entry.id   AF-A0A9D8D353-F1
#
_cell.length_a   1.000
_cell.length_b   1.000
_cell.length_c   1.000
_cell.angle_alpha   90.00
_cell.angle_beta   90.00
_cell.angle_gamma   90.00
#
_symmetry.space_group_name_H-M   'P 1'
#
loop_
_entity.id
_entity.type
_entity.pdbx_description
1 polymer ?
#
loop_
_entity_poly.entity_id
_entity_poly.type
_entity_poly.pdbx_seq_one_letter_code
_entity_poly.pdbx_strand_id
1 'polypeptide(L)' 'MDPLLVPLVRDLLEWIDKSPRTYSEVMDGWRTSCPRLPVWEECTDRGLVARNGRRVELTARGRTFLQSR' A
#
# COMPACT_ATOMS: atom_id res chain seq x y z
N MET A 1 2.52 2.44 -13.77
CA MET A 1 3.01 2.80 -12.44
C MET A 1 4.23 3.62 -12.72
N ASP A 2 4.32 4.81 -12.13
CA ASP A 2 5.57 5.58 -12.20
C ASP A 2 6.71 4.66 -11.68
N PRO A 3 7.76 4.39 -12.46
CA PRO A 3 8.89 3.58 -12.02
C PRO A 3 9.50 4.06 -10.70
N LEU A 4 9.40 5.36 -10.39
CA LEU A 4 9.89 5.96 -9.16
C LEU A 4 9.05 5.60 -7.93
N LEU A 5 7.77 5.23 -8.11
CA LEU A 5 6.88 4.82 -7.02
C LEU A 5 6.94 3.32 -6.76
N VAL A 6 7.43 2.51 -7.70
CA VAL A 6 7.48 1.04 -7.58
C VAL A 6 8.14 0.59 -6.27
N PRO A 7 9.32 1.11 -5.86
CA PRO A 7 9.95 0.70 -4.60
C PRO A 7 9.09 1.03 -3.38
N LEU A 8 8.52 2.24 -3.33
CA LEU A 8 7.67 2.68 -2.22
C LEU A 8 6.36 1.90 -2.12
N VAL A 9 5.77 1.54 -3.25
CA VAL A 9 4.60 0.67 -3.31
C VAL A 9 4.94 -0.71 -2.75
N ARG A 10 6.09 -1.29 -3.12
CA ARG A 10 6.54 -2.58 -2.57
C ARG A 10 6.78 -2.48 -1.07
N ASP A 11 7.47 -1.44 -0.61
CA ASP A 11 7.73 -1.21 0.82
C ASP A 11 6.42 -1.09 1.64
N LEU A 12 5.41 -0.40 1.11
CA LEU A 12 4.09 -0.29 1.74
C LEU A 12 3.39 -1.66 1.81
N LEU A 13 3.42 -2.43 0.73
CA LEU A 13 2.83 -3.76 0.68
C LEU A 13 3.54 -4.72 1.64
N GLU A 14 4.87 -4.73 1.69
CA GLU A 14 5.63 -5.53 2.65
C GLU A 14 5.30 -5.16 4.10
N TRP A 15 5.14 -3.86 4.36
CA TRP A 15 4.81 -3.37 5.69
C TRP A 15 3.39 -3.77 6.15
N ILE A 16 2.40 -3.75 5.24
CA ILE A 16 1.04 -4.22 5.51
C ILE A 16 0.98 -5.76 5.61
N ASP A 17 1.74 -6.49 4.79
CA ASP A 17 1.74 -7.96 4.77
C ASP A 17 2.31 -8.55 6.08
N LYS A 18 3.29 -7.87 6.69
CA LYS A 18 3.86 -8.27 7.99
C LYS A 18 2.86 -8.28 9.14
N SER A 19 1.87 -7.38 9.13
CA SER A 19 0.85 -7.31 10.18
C SER A 19 -0.35 -6.50 9.71
N PRO A 20 -1.60 -6.97 9.92
CA PRO A 20 -2.80 -6.22 9.57
C PRO A 20 -2.81 -4.82 10.21
N ARG A 21 -2.83 -3.78 9.38
CA ARG A 21 -2.84 -2.37 9.82
C ARG A 21 -4.20 -1.74 9.65
N THR A 22 -4.53 -0.75 10.47
CA THR A 22 -5.69 0.10 10.25
C THR A 22 -5.41 1.17 9.21
N TYR A 23 -6.46 1.73 8.61
CA TYR A 23 -6.30 2.87 7.70
C TYR A 23 -5.59 4.06 8.37
N SER A 24 -5.88 4.34 9.65
CA SER A 24 -5.20 5.43 10.39
C SER A 24 -3.70 5.16 10.49
N GLU A 25 -3.29 3.97 10.90
CA GLU A 25 -1.86 3.62 10.99
C GLU A 25 -1.16 3.75 9.63
N VAL A 26 -1.82 3.32 8.55
CA VAL A 26 -1.29 3.50 7.19
C VAL A 26 -1.12 4.97 6.86
N MET A 27 -2.14 5.78 7.11
CA MET A 27 -2.06 7.22 6.83
C MET A 27 -1.03 7.91 7.72
N ASP A 28 -0.92 7.56 9.00
CA ASP A 28 0.02 8.19 9.93
C ASP A 28 1.47 7.80 9.61
N GLY A 29 1.72 6.55 9.21
CA GLY A 29 3.05 6.05 8.88
C GLY A 29 3.54 6.43 7.49
N TRP A 30 2.62 6.65 6.54
CA TRP A 30 2.97 6.90 5.14
C TRP A 30 2.70 8.32 4.67
N ARG A 31 1.87 9.12 5.37
CA ARG A 31 1.62 10.52 5.01
C ARG A 31 2.95 11.28 4.95
N THR A 32 3.43 11.52 3.74
CA THR A 32 4.50 12.47 3.48
C THR A 32 3.92 13.89 3.43
N SER A 33 4.78 14.89 3.61
CA SER A 33 4.42 16.32 3.56
C SER A 33 3.98 16.79 2.17
N CYS A 34 3.98 15.93 1.15
CA CYS A 34 3.41 16.22 -0.15
C CYS A 34 1.88 16.05 -0.07
N PRO A 35 1.07 17.02 -0.55
CA PRO A 35 -0.39 16.96 -0.45
C PRO A 35 -1.02 15.81 -1.25
N ARG A 36 -0.25 15.20 -2.16
CA ARG A 36 -0.61 13.92 -2.80
C ARG A 36 0.17 12.83 -2.11
N LEU A 37 -0.52 11.77 -1.73
CA LEU A 37 0.07 10.55 -1.22
C LEU A 37 0.06 9.50 -2.35
N PRO A 38 0.90 9.65 -3.39
CA PRO A 38 0.78 8.87 -4.61
C PRO A 38 0.94 7.37 -4.36
N VAL A 39 1.65 6.96 -3.29
CA VAL A 39 1.84 5.54 -2.96
C VAL A 39 0.53 4.88 -2.53
N TRP A 40 -0.25 5.52 -1.64
CA TRP A 40 -1.53 4.97 -1.18
C TRP A 40 -2.57 4.95 -2.30
N GLU A 41 -2.66 6.05 -3.05
CA GLU A 41 -3.54 6.17 -4.21
C GLU A 41 -3.18 5.12 -5.26
N GLU A 42 -1.90 4.95 -5.60
CA GLU A 42 -1.44 3.94 -6.55
C GLU A 42 -1.77 2.51 -6.08
N CYS A 43 -1.63 2.21 -4.78
CA CYS A 43 -2.00 0.91 -4.23
C CYS A 43 -3.50 0.64 -4.30
N THR A 44 -4.33 1.65 -4.03
CA THR A 44 -5.79 1.53 -4.02
C THR A 44 -6.37 1.50 -5.42
N ASP A 45 -5.94 2.42 -6.31
CA ASP A 45 -6.38 2.50 -7.70
C ASP A 45 -6.04 1.24 -8.50
N ARG A 46 -4.90 0.60 -8.17
CA ARG A 46 -4.49 -0.68 -8.78
C ARG A 46 -5.09 -1.91 -8.12
N GLY A 47 -5.84 -1.74 -7.03
CA GLY A 47 -6.42 -2.83 -6.25
C GLY A 47 -5.37 -3.76 -5.63
N LEU A 48 -4.22 -3.23 -5.22
CA LEU A 48 -3.17 -3.99 -4.52
C LEU A 48 -3.52 -4.19 -3.05
N VAL A 49 -4.24 -3.23 -2.47
CA VAL A 49 -4.77 -3.29 -1.09
C VAL A 49 -6.28 -3.13 -1.11
N ALA A 50 -6.93 -3.69 -0.09
CA ALA A 50 -8.35 -3.53 0.15
C ALA A 50 -8.60 -3.23 1.64
N ARG A 51 -9.71 -2.55 1.92
CA ARG A 51 -10.17 -2.30 3.29
C ARG A 51 -11.14 -3.40 3.71
N ASN A 52 -10.83 -4.06 4.82
CA ASN A 52 -11.69 -5.01 5.50
C ASN A 52 -12.13 -4.40 6.84
N GLY A 53 -13.27 -3.70 6.82
CA GLY A 53 -13.72 -2.85 7.92
C GLY A 53 -12.71 -1.72 8.23
N ARG A 54 -12.06 -1.80 9.40
CA ARG A 54 -11.04 -0.81 9.82
C ARG A 54 -9.63 -1.16 9.34
N ARG A 55 -9.41 -2.41 8.92
CA ARG A 55 -8.10 -2.92 8.51
C ARG A 55 -7.87 -2.74 7.02
N VAL A 56 -6.61 -2.60 6.67
CA VAL A 56 -6.07 -2.62 5.31
C VAL A 56 -5.30 -3.92 5.17
N GLU A 57 -5.60 -4.65 4.10
CA GLU A 57 -5.00 -5.95 3.81
C GLU A 57 -4.60 -6.01 2.33
N LEU A 58 -3.60 -6.84 2.01
CA LEU A 58 -3.25 -7.10 0.62
C LEU A 58 -4.35 -7.89 -0.08
N THR A 59 -4.66 -7.50 -1.31
CA THR A 59 -5.46 -8.35 -2.20
C THR A 59 -4.62 -9.49 -2.74
N ALA A 60 -5.24 -10.46 -3.43
CA ALA A 60 -4.48 -11.48 -4.17
C ALA A 60 -3.49 -10.84 -5.15
N ARG A 61 -3.93 -9.79 -5.85
CA ARG A 61 -3.11 -9.02 -6.80
C ARG A 61 -1.94 -8.32 -6.11
N GLY A 62 -2.16 -7.72 -4.93
CA GLY A 62 -1.10 -7.11 -4.12
C GLY A 62 -0.02 -8.11 -3.72
N ARG A 63 -0.43 -9.32 -3.29
CA ARG A 63 0.53 -10.39 -2.93
C ARG A 63 1.33 -10.85 -4.14
N THR A 64 0.70 -11.06 -5.30
CA THR A 64 1.41 -11.41 -6.54
C THR A 64 2.41 -10.33 -6.95
N PHE A 65 2.01 -9.06 -6.88
CA PHE A 65 2.90 -7.93 -7.17
C PHE A 65 4.11 -7.87 -6.22
N LEU A 66 3.90 -8.20 -4.94
CA LEU A 66 4.98 -8.23 -3.96
C LEU A 66 5.98 -9.36 -4.22
N GLN A 67 5.47 -10.52 -4.64
CA GLN A 67 6.26 -11.71 -4.92
C GLN A 67 6.99 -11.66 -6.26
N SER A 68 6.51 -10.86 -7.23
CA SER A 68 7.25 -10.63 -8.47
C SER A 68 8.55 -9.87 -8.18
N ARG A 69 9.67 -10.44 -8.64
CA ARG A 69 11.01 -9.83 -8.60
C ARG A 69 11.17 -8.78 -9.68
#